data_AF-A0AAP5B8Y9-F1
#
_entry.id   AF-A0AAP5B8Y9-F1
#
_cell.length_a   1.000
_cell.length_b   1.000
_cell.length_c   1.000
_cell.angle_alpha   90.00
_cell.angle_beta   90.00
_cell.angle_gamma   90.00
#
_symmetry.space_group_name_H-M   'P 1'
#
loop_
_entity.id
_entity.type
_entity.pdbx_description
1 polymer ?
#
loop_
_entity_poly.entity_id
_entity_poly.type
_entity_poly.pdbx_seq_one_letter_code
_entity_poly.pdbx_strand_id
1 'polypeptide(L)'
;MAPDSAPARARLRLEAFCNAIRLAVLFARSRTRLAGSAGFAEGMSLLASWLDLYPDTIHPQLAVDADRDAALEIRSNALQALTDVDGLLSDLREISLVKSTATRLQVRDVERAFARPRPADALSQDSVRQQLDYLRAQTPAVLSGFDQALASFDGIETWSELHLHSFAPDLSTLGNVLRLFARPIEGLAAHDGILEDAAACVTQVADMGAPLDVTTTVQVATTPHAVEPGQPMRSACTSATDRLMALEKMREARHWFETHEPSSPIPVLLRRAEQFVGKRYAEVVQAIPPELLVQWDSEA
;
A
#
# COMPACT_ATOMS: atom_id res chain seq x y z
N MET A 1 -31.32 35.88 23.95
CA MET A 1 -30.75 36.17 22.63
C MET A 1 -29.53 35.27 22.47
N ALA A 2 -29.70 34.08 21.92
CA ALA A 2 -28.64 33.09 21.79
C ALA A 2 -27.78 33.43 20.57
N PRO A 3 -26.44 33.53 20.70
CA PRO A 3 -25.59 33.81 19.57
C PRO A 3 -25.54 32.60 18.63
N ASP A 4 -25.43 32.95 17.37
CA ASP A 4 -25.58 32.13 16.17
C ASP A 4 -24.69 30.86 16.16
N SER A 5 -25.34 29.68 16.17
CA SER A 5 -24.68 28.36 16.11
C SER A 5 -24.56 27.81 14.68
N ALA A 6 -25.10 28.51 13.69
CA ALA A 6 -25.04 28.12 12.28
C ALA A 6 -23.61 28.09 11.71
N PRO A 7 -22.72 29.08 11.95
CA PRO A 7 -21.37 29.06 11.36
C PRO A 7 -20.49 27.97 11.98
N ALA A 8 -20.60 27.69 13.28
CA ALA A 8 -19.86 26.60 13.93
C ALA A 8 -20.30 25.21 13.45
N ARG A 9 -21.61 25.02 13.24
CA ARG A 9 -22.17 23.78 12.67
C ARG A 9 -21.83 23.63 11.19
N ALA A 10 -21.75 24.73 10.43
CA ALA A 10 -21.31 24.72 9.05
C ALA A 10 -19.80 24.42 8.93
N ARG A 11 -18.98 24.93 9.86
CA ARG A 11 -17.54 24.66 9.93
C ARG A 11 -17.25 23.21 10.29
N LEU A 12 -17.93 22.66 11.30
CA LEU A 12 -17.87 21.23 11.66
C LEU A 12 -18.39 20.33 10.53
N ARG A 13 -19.43 20.76 9.80
CA ARG A 13 -19.87 20.04 8.59
C ARG A 13 -18.81 20.12 7.50
N LEU A 14 -18.23 21.28 7.20
CA LEU A 14 -17.16 21.39 6.22
C LEU A 14 -15.93 20.56 6.59
N GLU A 15 -15.49 20.57 7.86
CA GLU A 15 -14.34 19.79 8.32
C GLU A 15 -14.60 18.27 8.28
N ALA A 16 -15.81 17.83 8.64
CA ALA A 16 -16.22 16.43 8.54
C ALA A 16 -16.39 15.97 7.09
N PHE A 17 -16.87 16.85 6.22
CA PHE A 17 -16.98 16.57 4.81
C PHE A 17 -15.61 16.56 4.14
N CYS A 18 -14.67 17.46 4.51
CA CYS A 18 -13.30 17.63 3.97
C CYS A 18 -12.40 16.38 3.96
N ASN A 19 -12.73 15.33 4.73
CA ASN A 19 -11.94 14.08 4.76
C ASN A 19 -12.84 12.83 4.75
N ALA A 20 -14.00 12.86 4.09
CA ALA A 20 -14.98 11.77 4.11
C ALA A 20 -14.39 10.39 3.77
N ILE A 21 -13.55 10.30 2.73
CA ILE A 21 -12.90 9.03 2.35
C ILE A 21 -11.98 8.53 3.48
N ARG A 22 -11.13 9.39 4.03
CA ARG A 22 -10.21 9.02 5.13
C ARG A 22 -10.98 8.62 6.39
N LEU A 23 -12.07 9.31 6.70
CA LEU A 23 -12.95 8.94 7.82
C LEU A 23 -13.60 7.58 7.60
N ALA A 24 -14.04 7.28 6.38
CA ALA A 24 -14.58 5.96 6.03
C ALA A 24 -13.51 4.85 6.16
N VAL A 25 -12.26 5.12 5.76
CA VAL A 25 -11.13 4.19 5.95
C VAL A 25 -10.86 3.95 7.44
N LEU A 26 -10.81 5.00 8.26
CA LEU A 26 -10.64 4.87 9.72
C LEU A 26 -11.80 4.12 10.37
N PHE A 27 -13.03 4.39 9.91
CA PHE A 27 -14.21 3.65 10.34
C PHE A 27 -14.07 2.16 9.99
N ALA A 28 -13.70 1.83 8.75
CA ALA A 28 -13.48 0.46 8.31
C ALA A 28 -12.43 -0.23 9.18
N ARG A 29 -11.28 0.41 9.45
CA ARG A 29 -10.25 -0.12 10.37
C ARG A 29 -10.80 -0.43 11.76
N SER A 30 -11.53 0.52 12.35
CA SER A 30 -12.11 0.34 13.69
C SER A 30 -13.11 -0.81 13.73
N ARG A 31 -13.97 -0.93 12.70
CA ARG A 31 -14.95 -2.01 12.59
C ARG A 31 -14.29 -3.36 12.34
N THR A 32 -13.25 -3.42 11.52
CA THR A 32 -12.44 -4.63 11.31
C THR A 32 -11.87 -5.16 12.62
N ARG A 33 -11.30 -4.28 13.46
CA ARG A 33 -10.75 -4.67 14.77
C ARG A 33 -11.82 -5.18 15.74
N LEU A 34 -13.02 -4.60 15.71
CA LEU A 34 -14.10 -4.92 16.65
C LEU A 34 -14.93 -6.14 16.22
N ALA A 35 -15.21 -6.29 14.93
CA ALA A 35 -16.17 -7.25 14.40
C ALA A 35 -15.59 -8.16 13.29
N GLY A 36 -14.29 -8.10 13.02
CA GLY A 36 -13.62 -8.95 12.05
C GLY A 36 -14.14 -8.73 10.63
N SER A 37 -14.42 -9.83 9.91
CA SER A 37 -14.84 -9.77 8.51
C SER A 37 -16.19 -9.09 8.30
N ALA A 38 -17.13 -9.21 9.24
CA ALA A 38 -18.41 -8.52 9.17
C ALA A 38 -18.24 -7.01 9.32
N GLY A 39 -17.41 -6.56 10.27
CA GLY A 39 -17.11 -5.14 10.44
C GLY A 39 -16.34 -4.55 9.27
N PHE A 40 -15.43 -5.33 8.67
CA PHE A 40 -14.75 -4.94 7.44
C PHE A 40 -15.75 -4.74 6.30
N ALA A 41 -16.69 -5.68 6.11
CA ALA A 41 -17.75 -5.56 5.11
C ALA A 41 -18.59 -4.29 5.29
N GLU A 42 -19.03 -4.00 6.52
CA GLU A 42 -19.77 -2.76 6.84
C GLU A 42 -18.99 -1.51 6.46
N GLY A 43 -17.68 -1.47 6.75
CA GLY A 43 -16.82 -0.35 6.40
C GLY A 43 -16.65 -0.16 4.89
N MET A 44 -16.44 -1.26 4.16
CA MET A 44 -16.30 -1.24 2.70
C MET A 44 -17.61 -0.86 2.02
N SER A 45 -18.75 -1.39 2.47
CA SER A 45 -20.06 -1.02 1.93
C SER A 45 -20.43 0.43 2.21
N LEU A 46 -20.06 0.97 3.38
CA LEU A 46 -20.25 2.38 3.69
C LEU A 46 -19.44 3.27 2.73
N LEU A 47 -18.16 2.96 2.53
CA LEU A 47 -17.31 3.71 1.61
C LEU A 47 -17.84 3.64 0.17
N ALA A 48 -18.17 2.45 -0.32
CA ALA A 48 -18.76 2.27 -1.64
C ALA A 48 -20.05 3.09 -1.81
N SER A 49 -20.95 3.05 -0.81
CA SER A 49 -22.19 3.82 -0.82
C SER A 49 -21.96 5.34 -0.83
N TRP A 50 -20.94 5.83 -0.12
CA TRP A 50 -20.59 7.24 -0.12
C TRP A 50 -20.02 7.71 -1.44
N LEU A 51 -19.19 6.89 -2.08
CA LEU A 51 -18.64 7.18 -3.40
C LEU A 51 -19.73 7.22 -4.48
N ASP A 52 -20.68 6.30 -4.42
CA ASP A 52 -21.81 6.24 -5.35
C ASP A 52 -22.83 7.37 -5.14
N LEU A 53 -23.17 7.68 -3.88
CA LEU A 53 -24.18 8.71 -3.57
C LEU A 53 -23.65 10.15 -3.74
N TYR A 54 -22.33 10.36 -3.60
CA TYR A 54 -21.71 11.68 -3.56
C TYR A 54 -20.45 11.81 -4.45
N PRO A 55 -20.49 11.47 -5.75
CA PRO A 55 -19.29 11.43 -6.60
C PRO A 55 -18.60 12.81 -6.72
N ASP A 56 -19.38 13.89 -6.83
CA ASP A 56 -18.84 15.25 -7.01
C ASP A 56 -18.60 15.97 -5.67
N THR A 57 -19.40 15.65 -4.65
CA THR A 57 -19.44 16.38 -3.38
C THR A 57 -18.63 15.73 -2.27
N ILE A 58 -18.18 14.48 -2.45
CA ILE A 58 -17.24 13.84 -1.52
C ILE A 58 -15.91 14.57 -1.53
N HIS A 59 -15.36 14.87 -0.36
CA HIS A 59 -14.11 15.61 -0.34
C HIS A 59 -12.89 14.71 -0.50
N PRO A 60 -11.82 15.27 -1.09
CA PRO A 60 -11.70 16.65 -1.62
C PRO A 60 -12.61 16.88 -2.85
N GLN A 61 -13.34 18.00 -2.85
CA GLN A 61 -14.31 18.32 -3.90
C GLN A 61 -13.58 18.79 -5.15
N LEU A 62 -13.87 18.18 -6.30
CA LEU A 62 -13.20 18.48 -7.57
C LEU A 62 -13.46 19.91 -8.09
N ALA A 63 -14.53 20.56 -7.61
CA ALA A 63 -14.99 21.85 -8.11
C ALA A 63 -14.53 23.06 -7.27
N VAL A 64 -13.94 22.84 -6.08
CA VAL A 64 -13.56 23.91 -5.14
C VAL A 64 -12.05 24.19 -5.18
N ASP A 65 -11.23 23.20 -5.51
CA ASP A 65 -9.80 23.41 -5.75
C ASP A 65 -9.59 24.10 -7.10
N ALA A 66 -8.67 25.07 -7.13
CA ALA A 66 -8.27 25.78 -8.34
C ALA A 66 -7.56 24.85 -9.36
N ASP A 67 -7.14 23.67 -8.91
CA ASP A 67 -6.51 22.62 -9.69
C ASP A 67 -7.27 21.29 -9.53
N ARG A 68 -7.96 20.89 -10.60
CA ARG A 68 -8.76 19.66 -10.64
C ARG A 68 -7.88 18.41 -10.49
N ASP A 69 -6.67 18.44 -11.02
CA ASP A 69 -5.76 17.29 -10.99
C ASP A 69 -5.24 17.08 -9.56
N ALA A 70 -4.93 18.17 -8.84
CA ALA A 70 -4.59 18.10 -7.42
C ALA A 70 -5.73 17.48 -6.57
N ALA A 71 -6.99 17.82 -6.84
CA ALA A 71 -8.12 17.23 -6.13
C ALA A 71 -8.28 15.72 -6.45
N LEU A 72 -8.05 15.31 -7.71
CA LEU A 72 -8.04 13.89 -8.11
C LEU A 72 -6.90 13.13 -7.43
N GLU A 73 -5.69 13.70 -7.36
CA GLU A 73 -4.54 13.12 -6.66
C GLU A 73 -4.82 12.93 -5.17
N ILE A 74 -5.43 13.91 -4.51
CA ILE A 74 -5.77 13.80 -3.09
C ILE A 74 -6.84 12.71 -2.87
N ARG A 75 -7.83 12.57 -3.77
CA ARG A 75 -8.80 11.44 -3.71
C ARG A 75 -8.10 10.10 -3.89
N SER A 76 -7.21 10.00 -4.86
CA SER A 76 -6.41 8.80 -5.12
C SER A 76 -5.62 8.39 -3.88
N ASN A 77 -4.88 9.34 -3.30
CA ASN A 77 -4.10 9.13 -2.07
C ASN A 77 -4.98 8.72 -0.88
N ALA A 78 -6.20 9.27 -0.77
CA ALA A 78 -7.13 8.89 0.28
C ALA A 78 -7.66 7.46 0.12
N LEU A 79 -7.92 7.02 -1.12
CA LEU A 79 -8.33 5.64 -1.43
C LEU A 79 -7.16 4.66 -1.31
N GLN A 80 -5.93 5.08 -1.64
CA GLN A 80 -4.71 4.29 -1.45
C GLN A 80 -4.50 3.87 0.01
N ALA A 81 -5.08 4.60 0.98
CA ALA A 81 -5.06 4.20 2.39
C ALA A 81 -5.78 2.86 2.68
N LEU A 82 -6.61 2.35 1.75
CA LEU A 82 -7.21 1.01 1.85
C LEU A 82 -6.18 -0.11 1.73
N THR A 83 -5.09 0.13 0.99
CA THR A 83 -3.98 -0.82 0.82
C THR A 83 -2.77 -0.49 1.69
N ASP A 84 -2.94 0.33 2.73
CA ASP A 84 -1.89 0.61 3.70
C ASP A 84 -1.52 -0.66 4.49
N VAL A 85 -0.26 -1.05 4.37
CA VAL A 85 0.32 -2.26 4.97
C VAL A 85 0.31 -2.17 6.49
N ASP A 86 0.58 -1.00 7.07
CA ASP A 86 0.56 -0.75 8.51
C ASP A 86 -0.85 -0.31 9.00
N GLY A 87 -1.77 -0.18 8.04
CA GLY A 87 -3.13 0.30 8.22
C GLY A 87 -4.18 -0.80 8.16
N LEU A 88 -5.10 -0.65 7.22
CA LEU A 88 -6.25 -1.54 7.04
C LEU A 88 -5.82 -2.96 6.65
N LEU A 89 -4.75 -3.14 5.87
CA LEU A 89 -4.28 -4.48 5.50
C LEU A 89 -3.73 -5.24 6.70
N SER A 90 -2.98 -4.59 7.60
CA SER A 90 -2.55 -5.22 8.85
C SER A 90 -3.75 -5.65 9.68
N ASP A 91 -4.76 -4.78 9.81
CA ASP A 91 -5.98 -5.08 10.56
C ASP A 91 -6.76 -6.27 9.96
N LEU A 92 -6.82 -6.35 8.62
CA LEU A 92 -7.44 -7.46 7.88
C LEU A 92 -6.66 -8.77 8.08
N ARG A 93 -5.34 -8.72 8.00
CA ARG A 93 -4.42 -9.87 8.16
C ARG A 93 -4.52 -10.52 9.54
N GLU A 94 -4.82 -9.74 10.57
CA GLU A 94 -4.95 -10.22 11.94
C GLU A 94 -6.31 -10.86 12.25
N ILE A 95 -7.31 -10.77 11.35
CA ILE A 95 -8.60 -11.42 11.53
C ILE A 95 -8.42 -12.94 11.68
N SER A 96 -8.94 -13.47 12.79
CA SER A 96 -8.98 -14.91 13.08
C SER A 96 -10.24 -15.53 12.49
N LEU A 97 -10.07 -16.41 11.51
CA LEU A 97 -11.14 -17.12 10.80
C LEU A 97 -11.65 -18.32 11.62
N VAL A 98 -10.73 -19.05 12.25
CA VAL A 98 -11.02 -20.15 13.16
C VAL A 98 -10.52 -19.76 14.55
N LYS A 99 -11.43 -19.83 15.55
CA LYS A 99 -11.11 -19.61 16.96
C LYS A 99 -11.26 -20.94 17.71
N SER A 100 -10.39 -21.90 17.41
CA SER A 100 -10.31 -23.16 18.16
C SER A 100 -9.07 -23.15 19.05
N THR A 101 -9.15 -23.81 20.20
CA THR A 101 -8.01 -23.95 21.12
C THR A 101 -6.86 -24.75 20.49
N ALA A 102 -7.16 -25.60 19.50
CA ALA A 102 -6.18 -26.45 18.82
C ALA A 102 -5.65 -25.87 17.49
N THR A 103 -6.45 -25.04 16.81
CA THR A 103 -6.11 -24.48 15.50
C THR A 103 -6.56 -23.02 15.39
N ARG A 104 -5.60 -22.14 15.10
CA ARG A 104 -5.85 -20.74 14.76
C ARG A 104 -5.50 -20.56 13.28
N LEU A 105 -6.50 -20.21 12.48
CA LEU A 105 -6.31 -19.81 11.09
C LEU A 105 -6.60 -18.31 11.00
N GLN A 106 -5.62 -17.51 10.60
CA GLN A 106 -5.78 -16.08 10.33
C GLN A 106 -5.76 -15.80 8.83
N VAL A 107 -6.24 -14.62 8.43
CA VAL A 107 -6.18 -14.15 7.04
C VAL A 107 -4.75 -14.15 6.50
N ARG A 108 -3.77 -13.70 7.31
CA ARG A 108 -2.35 -13.75 6.93
C ARG A 108 -1.85 -15.17 6.61
N ASP A 109 -2.34 -16.19 7.29
CA ASP A 109 -1.89 -17.57 7.07
C ASP A 109 -2.40 -18.08 5.72
N VAL A 110 -3.62 -17.66 5.34
CA VAL A 110 -4.20 -17.92 4.02
C VAL A 110 -3.40 -17.22 2.93
N GLU A 111 -3.15 -15.92 3.09
CA GLU A 111 -2.33 -15.13 2.15
C GLU A 111 -0.95 -15.77 1.92
N ARG A 112 -0.26 -16.15 3.01
CA ARG A 112 1.06 -16.80 2.94
C ARG A 112 1.03 -18.18 2.29
N ALA A 113 -0.04 -18.96 2.45
CA ALA A 113 -0.17 -20.27 1.82
C ALA A 113 -0.28 -20.17 0.27
N PHE A 114 -0.90 -19.10 -0.23
CA PHE A 114 -1.08 -18.86 -1.66
C PHE A 114 -0.04 -17.91 -2.29
N ALA A 115 0.85 -17.32 -1.48
CA ALA A 115 1.93 -16.46 -1.96
C ALA A 115 2.90 -17.19 -2.92
N ARG A 116 3.45 -16.44 -3.88
CA ARG A 116 4.49 -16.90 -4.82
C ARG A 116 5.71 -15.95 -4.73
N PRO A 117 6.90 -16.42 -4.31
CA PRO A 117 7.21 -17.78 -3.84
C PRO A 117 6.58 -18.08 -2.47
N ARG A 118 6.20 -19.34 -2.24
CA ARG A 118 5.61 -19.78 -0.98
C ARG A 118 6.68 -19.86 0.12
N PRO A 119 6.50 -19.21 1.28
CA PRO A 119 7.45 -19.31 2.38
C PRO A 119 7.42 -20.72 3.00
N ALA A 120 8.58 -21.19 3.46
CA ALA A 120 8.76 -22.57 3.92
C ALA A 120 7.96 -22.92 5.19
N ASP A 121 7.63 -21.91 6.00
CA ASP A 121 6.86 -22.02 7.24
C ASP A 121 5.35 -21.81 7.06
N ALA A 122 4.87 -21.56 5.83
CA ALA A 122 3.44 -21.45 5.56
C ALA A 122 2.74 -22.82 5.55
N LEU A 123 1.46 -22.79 5.94
CA LEU A 123 0.54 -23.92 5.79
C LEU A 123 0.48 -24.40 4.33
N SER A 124 0.18 -25.69 4.15
CA SER A 124 -0.06 -26.23 2.80
C SER A 124 -1.37 -25.68 2.23
N GLN A 125 -1.39 -25.44 0.92
CA GLN A 125 -2.57 -24.92 0.22
C GLN A 125 -3.79 -25.84 0.40
N ASP A 126 -3.59 -27.16 0.35
CA ASP A 126 -4.68 -28.14 0.54
C ASP A 126 -5.26 -28.10 1.94
N SER A 127 -4.41 -27.95 2.97
CA SER A 127 -4.88 -27.82 4.36
C SER A 127 -5.68 -26.55 4.56
N VAL A 128 -5.23 -25.42 3.99
CA VAL A 128 -5.97 -24.15 4.04
C VAL A 128 -7.31 -24.26 3.31
N ARG A 129 -7.34 -24.84 2.10
CA ARG A 129 -8.59 -25.07 1.35
C ARG A 129 -9.59 -25.89 2.16
N GLN A 130 -9.14 -27.00 2.74
CA GLN A 130 -9.98 -27.86 3.58
C GLN A 130 -10.52 -27.12 4.81
N GLN A 131 -9.70 -26.29 5.46
CA GLN A 131 -10.14 -25.48 6.61
C GLN A 131 -11.15 -24.40 6.21
N LEU A 132 -10.98 -23.76 5.04
CA LEU A 132 -11.94 -22.79 4.51
C LEU A 132 -13.27 -23.46 4.13
N ASP A 133 -13.24 -24.65 3.54
CA ASP A 133 -14.44 -25.43 3.22
C ASP A 133 -15.21 -25.85 4.48
N TYR A 134 -14.47 -26.30 5.50
CA TYR A 134 -15.05 -26.61 6.81
C TYR A 134 -15.68 -25.37 7.46
N LEU A 135 -14.99 -24.23 7.42
CA LEU A 135 -15.51 -22.95 7.94
C LEU A 135 -16.77 -22.52 7.18
N ARG A 136 -16.81 -22.69 5.86
CA ARG A 136 -17.97 -22.46 4.99
C ARG A 136 -19.19 -23.25 5.47
N ALA A 137 -18.99 -24.51 5.86
CA ALA A 137 -20.05 -25.39 6.34
C ALA A 137 -20.53 -25.06 7.76
N GLN A 138 -19.62 -24.64 8.65
CA GLN A 138 -19.96 -24.42 10.06
C GLN A 138 -20.37 -22.99 10.41
N THR A 139 -19.73 -21.99 9.80
CA THR A 139 -19.94 -20.58 10.13
C THR A 139 -19.89 -19.74 8.85
N PRO A 140 -20.92 -19.86 7.99
CA PRO A 140 -20.96 -19.15 6.71
C PRO A 140 -20.92 -17.62 6.87
N ALA A 141 -21.37 -17.09 8.01
CA ALA A 141 -21.41 -15.66 8.30
C ALA A 141 -20.03 -14.97 8.23
N VAL A 142 -18.95 -15.66 8.62
CA VAL A 142 -17.59 -15.08 8.58
C VAL A 142 -17.15 -14.90 7.13
N LEU A 143 -17.39 -15.89 6.29
CA LEU A 143 -16.98 -15.87 4.88
C LEU A 143 -17.89 -14.99 4.03
N SER A 144 -19.19 -14.93 4.34
CA SER A 144 -20.09 -13.98 3.67
C SER A 144 -19.71 -12.52 3.90
N GLY A 145 -19.03 -12.20 5.01
CA GLY A 145 -18.46 -10.87 5.23
C GLY A 145 -17.38 -10.54 4.20
N PHE A 146 -16.49 -11.47 3.88
CA PHE A 146 -15.49 -11.27 2.82
C PHE A 146 -16.13 -11.19 1.43
N ASP A 147 -17.15 -12.01 1.15
CA ASP A 147 -17.89 -11.94 -0.12
C ASP A 147 -18.57 -10.57 -0.31
N GLN A 148 -19.22 -10.03 0.74
CA GLN A 148 -19.84 -8.70 0.72
C GLN A 148 -18.80 -7.57 0.58
N ALA A 149 -17.66 -7.72 1.26
CA ALA A 149 -16.57 -6.77 1.17
C ALA A 149 -15.95 -6.76 -0.23
N LEU A 150 -15.80 -7.93 -0.86
CA LEU A 150 -15.32 -8.05 -2.25
C LEU A 150 -16.29 -7.38 -3.22
N ALA A 151 -17.60 -7.62 -3.11
CA ALA A 151 -18.58 -6.94 -3.96
C ALA A 151 -18.56 -5.42 -3.79
N SER A 152 -18.37 -4.94 -2.55
CA SER A 152 -18.23 -3.49 -2.29
C SER A 152 -16.90 -2.95 -2.85
N PHE A 153 -15.83 -3.74 -2.77
CA PHE A 153 -14.52 -3.42 -3.32
C PHE A 153 -14.55 -3.30 -4.85
N ASP A 154 -15.19 -4.25 -5.55
CA ASP A 154 -15.33 -4.20 -7.01
C ASP A 154 -16.10 -2.93 -7.45
N GLY A 155 -17.09 -2.50 -6.66
CA GLY A 155 -17.78 -1.22 -6.85
C GLY A 155 -16.86 0.00 -6.68
N ILE A 156 -15.96 -0.03 -5.69
CA ILE A 156 -14.96 1.03 -5.46
C ILE A 156 -13.93 1.06 -6.59
N GLU A 157 -13.46 -0.10 -7.06
CA GLU A 157 -12.53 -0.24 -8.18
C GLU A 157 -13.15 0.34 -9.45
N THR A 158 -14.38 -0.07 -9.80
CA THR A 158 -15.14 0.47 -10.93
C THR A 158 -15.35 1.99 -10.82
N TRP A 159 -15.71 2.47 -9.62
CA TRP A 159 -15.87 3.90 -9.39
C TRP A 159 -14.56 4.66 -9.59
N SER A 160 -13.44 4.10 -9.13
CA SER A 160 -12.11 4.71 -9.26
C SER A 160 -11.67 4.82 -10.71
N GLU A 161 -11.90 3.79 -11.53
CA GLU A 161 -11.61 3.83 -12.96
C GLU A 161 -12.46 4.88 -13.69
N LEU A 162 -13.74 4.98 -13.32
CA LEU A 162 -14.69 5.91 -13.93
C LEU A 162 -14.44 7.38 -13.56
N HIS A 163 -14.04 7.66 -12.32
CA HIS A 163 -13.94 9.04 -11.80
C HIS A 163 -12.51 9.58 -11.70
N LEU A 164 -11.51 8.71 -11.50
CA LEU A 164 -10.10 9.10 -11.33
C LEU A 164 -9.26 8.85 -12.59
N HIS A 165 -9.67 7.94 -13.47
CA HIS A 165 -8.96 7.60 -14.71
C HIS A 165 -7.46 7.32 -14.48
N SER A 166 -6.57 8.15 -15.00
CA SER A 166 -5.11 8.03 -14.84
C SER A 166 -4.62 8.16 -13.39
N PHE A 167 -5.44 8.72 -12.50
CA PHE A 167 -5.15 8.86 -11.08
C PHE A 167 -5.71 7.70 -10.25
N ALA A 168 -6.27 6.64 -10.87
CA ALA A 168 -6.82 5.51 -10.11
C ALA A 168 -5.71 4.85 -9.25
N PRO A 169 -5.93 4.69 -7.93
CA PRO A 169 -4.96 4.07 -7.04
C PRO A 169 -4.83 2.57 -7.32
N ASP A 170 -3.64 2.02 -7.08
CA ASP A 170 -3.46 0.56 -7.14
C ASP A 170 -4.04 -0.09 -5.86
N LEU A 171 -5.21 -0.70 -6.05
CA LEU A 171 -5.93 -1.43 -5.01
C LEU A 171 -5.79 -2.96 -5.14
N SER A 172 -4.98 -3.44 -6.09
CA SER A 172 -4.86 -4.85 -6.46
C SER A 172 -4.51 -5.77 -5.30
N THR A 173 -3.65 -5.29 -4.37
CA THR A 173 -3.24 -6.06 -3.19
C THR A 173 -4.43 -6.44 -2.32
N LEU A 174 -5.36 -5.51 -2.07
CA LEU A 174 -6.56 -5.80 -1.28
C LEU A 174 -7.51 -6.73 -2.04
N GLY A 175 -7.73 -6.47 -3.33
CA GLY A 175 -8.56 -7.34 -4.18
C GLY A 175 -8.06 -8.78 -4.21
N ASN A 176 -6.75 -8.98 -4.35
CA ASN A 176 -6.13 -10.32 -4.35
C ASN A 176 -6.35 -11.05 -3.03
N VAL A 177 -6.19 -10.37 -1.88
CA VAL A 177 -6.46 -10.98 -0.56
C VAL A 177 -7.93 -11.39 -0.42
N LEU A 178 -8.88 -10.53 -0.83
CA LEU A 178 -10.31 -10.83 -0.73
C LEU A 178 -10.73 -11.99 -1.64
N ARG A 179 -10.16 -12.08 -2.84
CA ARG A 179 -10.42 -13.18 -3.80
C ARG A 179 -9.98 -14.55 -3.29
N LEU A 180 -9.04 -14.64 -2.33
CA LEU A 180 -8.67 -15.91 -1.69
C LEU A 180 -9.81 -16.54 -0.87
N PHE A 181 -10.75 -15.72 -0.41
CA PHE A 181 -11.89 -16.16 0.40
C PHE A 181 -13.15 -16.39 -0.43
N ALA A 182 -13.24 -15.70 -1.57
CA ALA A 182 -14.33 -15.85 -2.52
C ALA A 182 -14.50 -17.31 -2.93
N ARG A 183 -15.76 -17.71 -3.16
CA ARG A 183 -16.02 -19.03 -3.73
C ARG A 183 -15.41 -19.08 -5.13
N PRO A 184 -14.58 -20.09 -5.46
CA PRO A 184 -14.30 -20.40 -6.84
C PRO A 184 -15.65 -20.66 -7.51
N ILE A 185 -16.03 -19.80 -8.46
CA ILE A 185 -17.15 -20.10 -9.35
C ILE A 185 -16.66 -21.29 -10.17
N GLU A 186 -17.16 -22.49 -9.87
CA GLU A 186 -16.96 -23.66 -10.71
C GLU A 186 -17.47 -23.32 -12.11
N GLY A 187 -16.55 -23.00 -13.02
CA GLY A 187 -16.88 -22.54 -14.38
C GLY A 187 -15.94 -21.49 -14.97
N LEU A 188 -15.08 -20.83 -14.18
CA LEU A 188 -14.10 -19.86 -14.69
C LEU A 188 -12.64 -20.23 -14.36
N ALA A 189 -12.33 -21.53 -14.40
CA ALA A 189 -10.95 -22.02 -14.46
C ALA A 189 -10.37 -21.79 -15.88
N ALA A 190 -10.28 -20.52 -16.27
CA ALA A 190 -9.46 -20.03 -17.37
C ALA A 190 -9.30 -18.52 -17.12
N HIS A 191 -8.07 -18.01 -17.26
CA HIS A 191 -7.63 -16.63 -16.97
C HIS A 191 -7.08 -16.37 -15.57
N ASP A 192 -6.29 -17.30 -15.04
CA ASP A 192 -5.23 -16.96 -14.08
C ASP A 192 -3.84 -17.20 -14.72
N GLY A 193 -3.74 -16.73 -15.97
CA GLY A 193 -2.55 -16.75 -16.81
C GLY A 193 -2.08 -15.33 -17.12
N ILE A 194 -1.90 -14.50 -16.10
CA ILE A 194 -1.13 -13.24 -16.21
C ILE A 194 -0.26 -13.14 -14.95
N LEU A 195 0.66 -14.10 -14.80
CA LEU A 195 1.84 -13.94 -13.96
C LEU A 195 3.03 -14.71 -14.53
N GLU A 196 3.14 -14.71 -15.86
CA GLU A 196 4.30 -15.18 -16.61
C GLU A 196 4.72 -14.08 -17.60
N ASP A 197 5.30 -12.97 -17.11
CA ASP A 197 6.16 -12.14 -17.96
C ASP A 197 7.16 -11.26 -17.19
N ALA A 198 7.80 -11.78 -16.13
CA ALA A 198 8.86 -11.05 -15.43
C ALA A 198 10.02 -11.91 -14.89
N ALA A 199 10.14 -13.18 -15.31
CA ALA A 199 11.16 -14.08 -14.77
C ALA A 199 11.97 -14.87 -15.82
N ALA A 200 11.82 -14.61 -17.12
CA ALA A 200 12.48 -15.40 -18.15
C ALA A 200 13.18 -14.55 -19.22
N CYS A 201 14.21 -13.81 -18.83
CA CYS A 201 15.33 -13.53 -19.74
C CYS A 201 16.61 -13.23 -18.95
N VAL A 202 17.35 -14.28 -18.60
CA VAL A 202 18.82 -14.37 -18.74
C VAL A 202 19.24 -15.84 -18.51
N THR A 203 19.94 -16.38 -19.52
CA THR A 203 20.66 -17.68 -19.59
C THR A 203 19.77 -18.94 -19.65
N GLN A 204 19.86 -19.83 -20.64
CA GLN A 204 21.07 -20.43 -21.24
C GLN A 204 20.88 -20.85 -22.71
N VAL A 205 22.02 -20.93 -23.41
CA VAL A 205 22.22 -21.40 -24.79
C VAL A 205 22.65 -22.87 -24.79
N ALA A 206 22.32 -23.55 -25.91
CA ALA A 206 22.82 -24.83 -26.48
C ALA A 206 21.81 -26.00 -26.35
N ASP A 207 21.45 -26.75 -27.39
CA ASP A 207 22.27 -27.26 -28.51
C ASP A 207 21.40 -27.79 -29.71
N MET A 208 22.07 -27.94 -30.86
CA MET A 208 21.81 -28.76 -32.08
C MET A 208 21.04 -28.22 -33.30
N GLY A 209 21.79 -28.04 -34.41
CA GLY A 209 21.33 -28.31 -35.79
C GLY A 209 21.68 -27.27 -36.87
N ALA A 210 22.86 -27.40 -37.51
CA ALA A 210 23.37 -26.58 -38.64
C ALA A 210 22.67 -26.86 -40.01
N PRO A 211 23.08 -26.30 -41.18
CA PRO A 211 24.01 -25.19 -41.48
C PRO A 211 23.50 -24.16 -42.55
N LEU A 212 24.29 -23.10 -42.80
CA LEU A 212 24.73 -22.52 -44.10
C LEU A 212 25.08 -21.01 -43.92
N ASP A 213 26.37 -20.66 -43.86
CA ASP A 213 27.19 -20.01 -44.93
C ASP A 213 26.98 -18.46 -44.93
N VAL A 214 27.94 -17.54 -44.71
CA VAL A 214 29.26 -17.30 -45.32
C VAL A 214 29.99 -16.18 -44.52
N THR A 215 31.25 -16.43 -44.09
CA THR A 215 32.49 -15.58 -44.05
C THR A 215 32.41 -14.15 -43.40
N THR A 216 33.31 -13.66 -42.52
CA THR A 216 34.79 -13.57 -42.62
C THR A 216 35.40 -12.91 -41.34
N THR A 217 36.45 -13.54 -40.74
CA THR A 217 37.65 -12.96 -40.05
C THR A 217 37.49 -12.07 -38.77
N VAL A 218 38.31 -12.11 -37.70
CA VAL A 218 39.64 -12.69 -37.41
C VAL A 218 39.96 -12.60 -35.88
N GLN A 219 40.62 -13.65 -35.36
CA GLN A 219 41.57 -13.78 -34.21
C GLN A 219 41.17 -13.28 -32.79
N VAL A 220 41.00 -14.13 -31.77
CA VAL A 220 41.91 -15.08 -31.06
C VAL A 220 43.02 -14.40 -30.24
N ALA A 221 42.87 -14.41 -28.90
CA ALA A 221 43.95 -14.74 -27.97
C ALA A 221 43.39 -15.22 -26.60
N THR A 222 43.40 -16.53 -26.43
CA THR A 222 43.57 -17.37 -25.22
C THR A 222 44.53 -16.73 -24.17
N THR A 223 44.40 -16.86 -22.84
CA THR A 223 44.32 -18.07 -21.99
C THR A 223 44.21 -17.66 -20.48
N PRO A 224 43.95 -18.60 -19.54
CA PRO A 224 43.30 -18.37 -18.25
C PRO A 224 44.24 -18.36 -17.02
N HIS A 225 43.79 -17.83 -15.89
CA HIS A 225 44.34 -18.24 -14.59
C HIS A 225 43.35 -18.12 -13.40
N ALA A 226 43.17 -19.29 -12.76
CA ALA A 226 43.10 -19.61 -11.34
C ALA A 226 42.19 -18.85 -10.34
N VAL A 227 41.49 -19.70 -9.59
CA VAL A 227 40.69 -19.50 -8.37
C VAL A 227 41.60 -19.23 -7.16
N GLU A 228 41.27 -18.26 -6.29
CA GLU A 228 41.01 -18.42 -4.83
C GLU A 228 40.74 -17.07 -4.09
N PRO A 229 40.28 -17.03 -2.81
CA PRO A 229 39.04 -16.37 -2.42
C PRO A 229 39.19 -15.21 -1.41
N GLY A 230 38.11 -14.45 -1.21
CA GLY A 230 37.86 -13.70 0.03
C GLY A 230 37.56 -12.21 -0.10
N GLN A 231 36.54 -11.78 0.66
CA GLN A 231 36.23 -10.41 1.14
C GLN A 231 35.33 -9.48 0.30
N PRO A 232 34.60 -8.55 0.98
CA PRO A 232 33.14 -8.53 0.94
C PRO A 232 32.54 -7.24 0.37
N MET A 233 31.22 -7.29 0.14
CA MET A 233 30.25 -6.19 0.27
C MET A 233 30.55 -4.89 -0.49
N ARG A 234 30.06 -4.83 -1.73
CA ARG A 234 29.80 -3.56 -2.44
C ARG A 234 28.29 -3.29 -2.49
N SER A 235 27.71 -2.95 -1.34
CA SER A 235 26.32 -2.43 -1.24
C SER A 235 26.26 -0.96 -0.83
N ALA A 236 27.40 -0.25 -0.80
CA ALA A 236 27.45 1.13 -0.32
C ALA A 236 26.97 2.17 -1.34
N CYS A 237 26.99 1.87 -2.64
CA CYS A 237 26.78 2.88 -3.69
C CYS A 237 25.32 3.29 -3.93
N THR A 238 24.33 2.48 -3.52
CA THR A 238 22.90 2.87 -3.61
C THR A 238 22.55 3.87 -2.50
N SER A 239 22.99 3.60 -1.26
CA SER A 239 22.68 4.43 -0.08
C SER A 239 23.18 5.88 -0.15
N ALA A 240 24.27 6.15 -0.87
CA ALA A 240 24.83 7.48 -1.01
C ALA A 240 24.01 8.33 -2.00
N THR A 241 23.57 7.71 -3.11
CA THR A 241 22.74 8.34 -4.13
C THR A 241 21.35 8.65 -3.58
N ASP A 242 20.75 7.71 -2.84
CA ASP A 242 19.43 7.89 -2.21
C ASP A 242 19.43 9.03 -1.18
N ARG A 243 20.53 9.19 -0.43
CA ARG A 243 20.69 10.28 0.54
C ARG A 243 20.80 11.65 -0.15
N LEU A 244 21.50 11.73 -1.28
CA LEU A 244 21.60 12.97 -2.05
C LEU A 244 20.26 13.37 -2.65
N MET A 245 19.49 12.41 -3.16
CA MET A 245 18.12 12.66 -3.64
C MET A 245 17.19 13.13 -2.52
N ALA A 246 17.28 12.54 -1.33
CA ALA A 246 16.49 13.00 -0.18
C ALA A 246 16.83 14.43 0.23
N LEU A 247 18.12 14.79 0.20
CA LEU A 247 18.57 16.15 0.48
C LEU A 247 18.02 17.15 -0.54
N GLU A 248 18.00 16.78 -1.83
CA GLU A 248 17.47 17.65 -2.88
C GLU A 248 15.96 17.89 -2.71
N LYS A 249 15.19 16.85 -2.37
CA LYS A 249 13.75 17.01 -2.03
C LYS A 249 13.53 17.93 -0.83
N MET A 250 14.41 17.89 0.18
CA MET A 250 14.32 18.79 1.33
C MET A 250 14.56 20.26 0.94
N ARG A 251 15.49 20.50 -0.01
CA ARG A 251 15.76 21.84 -0.55
C ARG A 251 14.59 22.38 -1.36
N GLU A 252 14.01 21.53 -2.21
CA GLU A 252 12.81 21.85 -3.00
C GLU A 252 11.65 22.24 -2.06
N ALA A 253 11.40 21.42 -1.03
CA ALA A 253 10.37 21.71 -0.03
C ALA A 253 10.64 23.04 0.69
N ARG A 254 11.88 23.31 1.12
CA ARG A 254 12.22 24.60 1.75
C ARG A 254 11.94 25.77 0.81
N HIS A 255 12.40 25.68 -0.44
CA HIS A 255 12.24 26.77 -1.41
C HIS A 255 10.77 27.06 -1.69
N TRP A 256 9.95 26.02 -1.75
CA TRP A 256 8.51 26.14 -1.88
C TRP A 256 7.91 26.91 -0.68
N PHE A 257 8.24 26.52 0.56
CA PHE A 257 7.74 27.21 1.76
C PHE A 257 8.25 28.65 1.89
N GLU A 258 9.49 28.95 1.52
CA GLU A 258 10.02 30.32 1.53
C GLU A 258 9.27 31.23 0.54
N THR A 259 8.77 30.67 -0.56
CA THR A 259 8.08 31.42 -1.63
C THR A 259 6.58 31.56 -1.37
N HIS A 260 5.93 30.51 -0.87
CA HIS A 260 4.48 30.45 -0.68
C HIS A 260 4.03 30.84 0.73
N GLU A 261 4.87 30.62 1.74
CA GLU A 261 4.55 30.87 3.15
C GLU A 261 5.73 31.47 3.94
N PRO A 262 6.14 32.71 3.65
CA PRO A 262 7.34 33.32 4.26
C PRO A 262 7.25 33.51 5.78
N SER A 263 6.04 33.50 6.34
CA SER A 263 5.78 33.61 7.78
C SER A 263 5.77 32.25 8.51
N SER A 264 5.95 31.14 7.78
CA SER A 264 5.97 29.80 8.35
C SER A 264 7.28 29.53 9.10
N PRO A 265 7.27 28.82 10.24
CA PRO A 265 8.49 28.38 10.93
C PRO A 265 9.18 27.21 10.20
N ILE A 266 8.50 26.57 9.24
CA ILE A 266 8.95 25.35 8.55
C ILE A 266 10.27 25.55 7.76
N PRO A 267 10.46 26.64 6.97
CA PRO A 267 11.73 26.91 6.30
C PRO A 267 12.95 26.90 7.23
N VAL A 268 12.81 27.41 8.46
CA VAL A 268 13.89 27.47 9.45
C VAL A 268 14.25 26.06 9.94
N LEU A 269 13.24 25.22 10.16
CA LEU A 269 13.41 23.81 10.57
C LEU A 269 14.06 22.99 9.45
N LEU A 270 13.62 23.15 8.20
CA LEU A 270 14.24 22.51 7.04
C LEU A 270 15.68 23.00 6.84
N ARG A 271 15.97 24.27 7.17
CA ARG A 271 17.33 24.82 7.25
C ARG A 271 18.21 24.11 8.25
N ARG A 272 17.66 23.80 9.41
CA ARG A 272 18.37 23.07 10.44
C ARG A 272 18.56 21.59 10.07
N ALA A 273 17.53 20.96 9.52
CA ALA A 273 17.55 19.55 9.14
C ALA A 273 18.59 19.25 8.05
N GLU A 274 18.74 20.11 7.03
CA GLU A 274 19.79 19.94 6.01
C GLU A 274 21.21 19.94 6.58
N GLN A 275 21.47 20.69 7.66
CA GLN A 275 22.79 20.73 8.31
C GLN A 275 23.16 19.44 9.05
N PHE A 276 22.18 18.54 9.24
CA PHE A 276 22.37 17.25 9.92
C PHE A 276 22.49 16.08 8.95
N VAL A 277 22.11 16.27 7.68
CA VAL A 277 22.22 15.21 6.67
C VAL A 277 23.69 14.81 6.49
N GLY A 278 24.01 13.55 6.76
CA GLY A 278 25.36 13.00 6.64
C GLY A 278 26.25 13.14 7.88
N LYS A 279 25.79 13.79 8.96
CA LYS A 279 26.49 13.81 10.25
C LYS A 279 26.23 12.54 11.06
N ARG A 280 27.15 12.20 11.98
CA ARG A 280 26.98 11.05 12.88
C ARG A 280 25.94 11.40 13.96
N TYR A 281 25.15 10.40 14.39
CA TYR A 281 24.09 10.58 15.39
C TYR A 281 24.54 11.34 16.65
N ALA A 282 25.75 11.03 17.16
CA ALA A 282 26.32 11.71 18.34
C ALA A 282 26.52 13.23 18.14
N GLU A 283 26.77 13.69 16.91
CA GLU A 283 26.92 15.12 16.58
C GLU A 283 25.57 15.81 16.44
N VAL A 284 24.53 15.07 16.02
CA VAL A 284 23.17 15.60 15.82
C VAL A 284 22.44 15.76 17.15
N VAL A 285 22.54 14.78 18.05
CA VAL A 285 21.89 14.82 19.37
C VAL A 285 22.44 15.93 20.26
N GLN A 286 23.70 16.33 20.09
CA GLN A 286 24.26 17.48 20.81
C GLN A 286 23.76 18.82 20.26
N ALA A 287 23.26 18.86 19.03
CA ALA A 287 22.82 20.08 18.34
C ALA A 287 21.32 20.36 18.47
N ILE A 288 20.55 19.42 19.02
CA ILE A 288 19.12 19.51 19.31
C ILE A 288 18.93 19.39 20.83
N PRO A 289 18.36 20.40 21.51
CA PRO A 289 18.05 20.30 22.94
C PRO A 289 17.20 19.06 23.25
N PRO A 290 17.60 18.21 24.22
CA PRO A 290 16.90 16.96 24.52
C PRO A 290 15.47 17.20 25.04
N GLU A 291 15.19 18.37 25.64
CA GLU A 291 13.86 18.75 26.11
C GLU A 291 12.87 18.89 24.93
N LEU A 292 13.34 19.36 23.77
CA LEU A 292 12.49 19.51 22.57
C LEU A 292 12.13 18.17 21.94
N LEU A 293 13.04 17.19 21.98
CA LEU A 293 12.77 15.85 21.47
C LEU A 293 11.69 15.15 22.30
N VAL A 294 11.76 15.26 23.63
CA VAL A 294 10.75 14.71 24.54
C VAL A 294 9.40 15.40 24.34
N GLN A 295 9.39 16.71 24.11
CA GLN A 295 8.16 17.44 23.85
C GLN A 295 7.50 17.00 22.53
N TRP A 296 8.26 16.89 21.44
CA TRP A 296 7.74 16.44 20.14
C TRP A 296 7.28 14.97 20.15
N ASP A 297 7.98 14.09 20.88
CA ASP A 297 7.54 12.69 21.07
C ASP A 297 6.27 12.58 21.91
N SER A 298 5.99 13.56 22.78
CA SER A 298 4.76 13.59 23.59
C SER A 298 3.54 14.18 22.87
N GLU A 299 3.77 14.91 21.78
CA GLU A 299 2.74 15.52 20.93
C GLU A 299 2.43 14.69 19.66
N ALA A 300 3.25 13.67 19.36
CA ALA A 300 3.06 12.70 18.29
C ALA A 300 2.22 11.48 18.72
#